data_AF-A0AAP1WEZ5-F1
#
_entry.id   AF-A0AAP1WEZ5-F1
#
_cell.length_a   1.000
_cell.length_b   1.000
_cell.length_c   1.000
_cell.angle_alpha   90.00
_cell.angle_beta   90.00
_cell.angle_gamma   90.00
#
_symmetry.space_group_name_H-M   'P 1'
#
loop_
_entity.id
_entity.type
_entity.pdbx_description
1 polymer ?
#
loop_
_entity_poly.entity_id
_entity_poly.type
_entity_poly.pdbx_seq_one_letter_code
_entity_poly.pdbx_strand_id
1 'polypeptide(L)' 'PEQELGRLPLGSRPAKRREGGVESLRAIPWIFAWTQTRLMLPAWLGWET' A
#
# COMPACT_ATOMS: atom_id res chain seq x y z
N PRO A 1 1.98 -8.05 -0.55
CA PRO A 1 0.67 -8.77 -0.67
C PRO A 1 -0.52 -7.78 -0.67
N GLU A 2 -0.47 -6.72 -1.47
CA GLU A 2 -1.45 -5.62 -1.41
C GLU A 2 -2.88 -6.08 -1.74
N GLN A 3 -3.07 -6.82 -2.82
CA GLN A 3 -4.40 -7.27 -3.26
C GLN A 3 -5.10 -8.17 -2.25
N GLU A 4 -4.35 -9.11 -1.64
CA GLU A 4 -4.91 -10.02 -0.63
C GLU A 4 -5.30 -9.26 0.64
N LEU A 5 -4.50 -8.27 1.05
CA LEU A 5 -4.82 -7.43 2.22
C LEU A 5 -6.11 -6.62 2.01
N GLY A 6 -6.42 -6.23 0.77
CA GLY A 6 -7.67 -5.55 0.43
C GLY A 6 -8.92 -6.42 0.51
N ARG A 7 -8.78 -7.74 0.47
CA ARG A 7 -9.90 -8.71 0.60
C ARG A 7 -10.21 -9.06 2.06
N LEU A 8 -9.28 -8.78 2.98
CA LEU A 8 -9.43 -9.08 4.39
C LEU A 8 -10.19 -7.96 5.11
N PRO A 9 -10.96 -8.25 6.18
CA PRO A 9 -11.67 -7.26 6.98
C PRO A 9 -10.73 -6.53 7.95
N LEU A 10 -9.62 -5.97 7.44
CA LEU A 10 -8.56 -5.33 8.25
C LEU A 10 -8.79 -3.83 8.48
N GLY A 11 -9.56 -3.17 7.60
CA GLY A 11 -9.74 -1.72 7.62
C GLY A 11 -11.20 -1.31 7.42
N SER A 12 -11.56 -0.16 7.99
CA SER A 12 -12.90 0.42 7.86
C SER A 12 -13.15 1.13 6.53
N ARG A 13 -12.09 1.36 5.74
CA ARG A 13 -12.14 2.15 4.50
C ARG A 13 -11.61 1.33 3.32
N PRO A 14 -12.14 1.54 2.10
CA PRO A 14 -11.60 0.91 0.89
C PRO A 14 -10.13 1.27 0.66
N ALA A 15 -9.34 0.31 0.19
CA ALA A 15 -7.90 0.50 -0.03
C ALA A 15 -7.57 1.54 -1.12
N LYS A 16 -8.41 1.65 -2.16
CA LYS A 16 -8.27 2.61 -3.25
C LYS A 16 -9.36 3.68 -3.22
N ARG A 17 -9.09 4.84 -3.83
CA ARG A 17 -10.08 5.94 -3.99
C ARG A 17 -11.01 5.71 -5.18
N ARG A 18 -10.47 5.10 -6.24
CA ARG A 18 -11.14 4.73 -7.50
C ARG A 18 -10.40 3.54 -8.11
N GLU A 19 -10.94 2.93 -9.16
CA GLU A 19 -10.18 1.97 -9.95
C GLU A 19 -8.97 2.66 -10.62
N GLY A 20 -7.83 1.98 -10.67
CA GLY A 20 -6.58 2.52 -11.18
C GLY A 20 -5.33 1.87 -10.58
N GLY A 21 -4.18 2.47 -10.91
CA GLY A 21 -2.85 2.05 -10.46
C GLY A 21 -2.50 2.53 -9.04
N VAL A 22 -1.21 2.65 -8.76
CA VAL A 22 -0.67 3.06 -7.46
C VAL A 22 -1.14 4.45 -7.05
N GLU A 23 -1.37 5.34 -8.01
CA GLU A 23 -1.91 6.70 -7.79
C GLU A 23 -3.32 6.72 -7.19
N SER A 24 -4.07 5.62 -7.37
CA SER A 24 -5.40 5.45 -6.77
C SER A 24 -5.36 4.86 -5.37
N LEU A 25 -4.23 4.27 -4.97
CA LEU A 25 -4.03 3.59 -3.70
C LEU A 25 -3.86 4.59 -2.54
N ARG A 26 -4.46 4.28 -1.39
CA ARG A 26 -4.29 5.09 -0.19
C ARG A 26 -2.94 4.81 0.46
N ALA A 27 -2.43 5.82 1.17
CA ALA A 27 -1.13 5.75 1.84
C ALA A 27 -1.02 4.59 2.86
N ILE A 28 -2.06 4.32 3.65
CA ILE A 28 -2.04 3.24 4.64
C ILE A 28 -1.88 1.86 3.97
N PRO A 29 -2.77 1.43 3.03
CA PRO A 29 -2.57 0.20 2.26
C PRO A 29 -1.21 0.11 1.56
N TRP A 30 -0.73 1.22 1.00
CA TRP A 30 0.58 1.28 0.34
C TRP A 30 1.73 0.94 1.30
N ILE A 31 1.85 1.67 2.41
CA ILE A 31 2.92 1.45 3.40
C ILE A 31 2.76 0.07 4.03
N PHE A 32 1.54 -0.31 4.40
CA PHE A 32 1.25 -1.56 5.08
C PHE A 32 1.66 -2.78 4.25
N ALA A 33 1.41 -2.77 2.93
CA ALA A 33 1.82 -3.86 2.03
C ALA A 33 3.35 -4.06 1.99
N TRP A 34 4.13 -2.97 2.04
CA TRP A 34 5.59 -3.04 2.09
C TRP A 34 6.13 -3.43 3.47
N THR A 35 5.44 -3.03 4.54
CA THR A 35 5.73 -3.48 5.90
C THR A 35 5.61 -4.99 6.03
N GLN A 36 4.58 -5.61 5.44
CA GLN A 36 4.39 -7.07 5.48
C GLN A 36 5.56 -7.86 4.86
N THR A 37 6.28 -7.27 3.91
CA THR A 37 7.42 -7.91 3.21
C THR A 37 8.77 -7.51 3.80
N ARG A 38 8.78 -6.65 4.83
CA ARG A 38 9.97 -6.01 5.41
C ARG A 38 10.86 -5.24 4.42
N LEU A 39 10.37 -4.90 3.22
CA LEU A 39 11.14 -4.13 2.24
C LEU A 39 11.15 -2.63 2.57
N MET A 40 10.06 -2.10 3.15
CA MET A 40 9.93 -0.68 3.50
C MET A 40 10.21 0.30 2.34
N LEU A 41 9.91 -0.11 1.11
CA LEU A 41 10.19 0.65 -0.12
C LEU A 41 9.84 2.15 -0.05
N PRO A 42 8.67 2.57 0.48
CA PRO A 42 8.29 3.98 0.49
C PRO A 42 9.16 4.85 1.41
N ALA A 43 9.97 4.24 2.29
CA ALA A 43 10.82 4.96 3.24
C ALA A 43 12.18 5.35 2.66
N TRP A 44 12.65 4.69 1.61
CA TRP A 44 14.02 4.87 1.11
C TRP A 44 14.11 5.03 -0.42
N LEU A 45 13.08 4.64 -1.17
CA LEU A 45 13.11 4.78 -2.63
C LEU A 45 13.25 6.26 -3.01
N GLY A 46 14.33 6.58 -3.73
CA GLY A 46 14.66 7.94 -4.17
C GLY A 46 15.49 8.77 -3.19
N TRP A 47 15.99 8.17 -2.10
CA TRP A 47 16.85 8.88 -1.14
C TRP A 47 18.22 9.28 -1.70
N GLU A 48 18.79 8.49 -2.61
CA GLU A 48 20.13 8.71 -3.20
C GLU A 48 20.10 9.25 -4.64
N THR A 49 18.92 9.57 -5.17
CA THR A 49 18.73 10.11 -6.53
C THR A 49 18.51 11.62 -6.49
#